data_AF-A0A1J3E2X1-F1
#
_entry.id   AF-A0A1J3E2X1-F1
#
_cell.length_a   1.000
_cell.length_b   1.000
_cell.length_c   1.000
_cell.angle_alpha   90.00
_cell.angle_beta   90.00
_cell.angle_gamma   90.00
#
_symmetry.space_group_name_H-M   'P 1'
#
loop_
_entity.id
_entity.type
_entity.pdbx_description
1 polymer ?
#
loop_
_entity_poly.entity_id
_entity_poly.type
_entity_poly.pdbx_seq_one_letter_code
_entity_poly.pdbx_strand_id
1 'polypeptide(L)'
;AVLSEAKRIKGLRAVFGEVYPDPVRVVSIGRQVEDLLADPENNEWSLLSSEFCGGTHITNTREAKAFALLSEEGIAKGIRRVTAVTTECAFEALKVASLLEKDVEDASKAEGSALEKKVSALKRRVDEAIIPAAKKADIRAKITLLQIEVRKAQKKIAEQNLKKSVKVATEAAETAASEGKTFCIIQLDVGLDAAAVREAVSKVMEKKGMSIMVFSTDESTNKAVVCAGVPEKSDEFKQLDVTEWLTTALGPLKGRCGKGKGGLASGQGTDASQVEAALDMASSFASLKLN
;
A
#
# COMPACT_ATOMS: atom_id res chain seq x y z
N ALA A 1 -7.77 -56.70 -6.37
CA ALA A 1 -9.19 -57.10 -6.25
C ALA A 1 -9.72 -57.43 -7.63
N VAL A 2 -10.66 -58.37 -7.75
CA VAL A 2 -11.38 -58.57 -9.03
C VAL A 2 -12.11 -57.27 -9.36
N LEU A 3 -11.97 -56.79 -10.60
CA LEU A 3 -12.48 -55.47 -10.99
C LEU A 3 -14.00 -55.33 -10.76
N SER A 4 -14.77 -56.39 -11.01
CA SER A 4 -16.22 -56.40 -10.83
C SER A 4 -16.63 -56.24 -9.36
N GLU A 5 -15.91 -56.90 -8.44
CA GLU A 5 -16.15 -56.80 -7.00
C GLU A 5 -15.73 -55.44 -6.45
N ALA A 6 -14.56 -54.95 -6.85
CA ALA A 6 -14.03 -53.67 -6.41
C ALA A 6 -14.94 -52.49 -6.79
N LYS A 7 -15.60 -52.55 -7.96
CA LYS A 7 -16.57 -51.54 -8.40
C LYS A 7 -17.83 -51.45 -7.53
N ARG A 8 -18.12 -52.49 -6.73
CA ARG A 8 -19.27 -52.47 -5.80
C ARG A 8 -18.99 -51.68 -4.52
N ILE A 9 -17.72 -51.40 -4.22
CA ILE A 9 -17.33 -50.67 -3.01
C ILE A 9 -17.98 -49.28 -3.03
N LYS A 10 -18.84 -49.02 -2.05
CA LYS A 10 -19.58 -47.79 -1.96
C LYS A 10 -18.66 -46.60 -1.66
N GLY A 11 -18.82 -45.52 -2.43
CA GLY A 11 -17.99 -44.32 -2.29
C GLY A 11 -16.63 -44.37 -3.02
N LEU A 12 -16.27 -45.53 -3.60
CA LEU A 12 -15.03 -45.67 -4.36
C LEU A 12 -14.98 -44.71 -5.55
N ARG A 13 -13.86 -44.00 -5.69
CA ARG A 13 -13.61 -43.07 -6.77
C ARG A 13 -12.72 -43.71 -7.84
N ALA A 14 -13.09 -43.46 -9.09
CA ALA A 14 -12.31 -43.83 -10.27
C ALA A 14 -12.39 -42.67 -11.27
N VAL A 15 -11.41 -42.58 -12.17
CA VAL A 15 -11.33 -41.52 -13.17
C VAL A 15 -12.31 -41.84 -14.30
N PHE A 16 -13.11 -40.84 -14.67
CA PHE A 16 -14.10 -40.99 -15.74
C PHE A 16 -13.41 -41.21 -17.09
N GLY A 17 -13.81 -42.27 -17.81
CA GLY A 17 -13.29 -42.60 -19.13
C GLY A 17 -12.04 -43.48 -19.16
N GLU A 18 -11.48 -43.84 -17.99
CA GLU A 18 -10.35 -44.76 -17.93
C GLU A 18 -10.77 -46.23 -17.91
N VAL A 19 -9.95 -47.08 -18.53
CA VAL A 19 -10.08 -48.53 -18.48
C VAL A 19 -9.11 -49.06 -17.43
N TYR A 20 -9.66 -49.71 -16.40
CA TYR A 20 -8.88 -50.34 -15.34
C TYR A 20 -8.63 -51.82 -15.64
N PRO A 21 -7.44 -52.35 -15.30
CA PRO A 21 -7.13 -53.77 -15.48
C PRO A 21 -7.91 -54.66 -14.50
N ASP A 22 -7.99 -55.95 -14.81
CA ASP A 22 -8.48 -56.98 -13.89
C ASP A 22 -7.36 -58.02 -13.67
N PRO A 23 -6.79 -58.15 -12.45
CA PRO A 23 -7.17 -57.48 -11.22
C PRO A 23 -6.82 -55.99 -11.17
N VAL A 24 -7.62 -55.22 -10.42
CA VAL A 24 -7.39 -53.80 -10.15
C VAL A 24 -6.77 -53.57 -8.77
N ARG A 25 -5.95 -52.52 -8.65
CA ARG A 25 -5.43 -52.03 -7.37
C ARG A 25 -6.42 -51.05 -6.73
N VAL A 26 -6.90 -51.42 -5.55
CA VAL A 26 -7.74 -50.56 -4.70
C VAL A 26 -6.86 -50.00 -3.59
N VAL A 27 -7.01 -48.72 -3.32
CA VAL A 27 -6.43 -48.05 -2.16
C VAL A 27 -7.55 -47.56 -1.28
N SER A 28 -7.42 -47.74 0.03
CA SER A 28 -8.37 -47.27 1.04
C SER A 28 -7.61 -46.56 2.15
N ILE A 29 -8.09 -45.38 2.55
CA ILE A 29 -7.51 -44.60 3.64
C ILE A 29 -8.39 -44.80 4.89
N GLY A 30 -7.86 -45.53 5.87
CA GLY A 30 -8.48 -45.70 7.20
C GLY A 30 -9.10 -47.08 7.47
N ARG A 31 -9.25 -47.93 6.45
CA ARG A 31 -9.69 -49.33 6.56
C ARG A 31 -8.91 -50.24 5.64
N GLN A 32 -8.84 -51.53 5.97
CA GLN A 32 -8.21 -52.52 5.11
C GLN A 32 -9.09 -52.79 3.89
N VAL A 33 -8.48 -53.10 2.75
CA VAL A 33 -9.23 -53.32 1.50
C VAL A 33 -10.06 -54.59 1.58
N GLU A 34 -9.59 -55.57 2.35
CA GLU A 34 -10.24 -56.84 2.62
C GLU A 34 -11.61 -56.63 3.29
N ASP A 35 -11.70 -55.70 4.26
CA ASP A 35 -12.94 -55.34 4.93
C ASP A 35 -13.96 -54.74 3.95
N LEU A 36 -13.47 -53.87 3.04
CA LEU A 36 -14.28 -53.24 2.02
C LEU A 36 -14.80 -54.26 1.00
N LEU A 37 -14.01 -55.29 0.66
CA LEU A 37 -14.41 -56.33 -0.29
C LEU A 37 -15.37 -57.36 0.34
N ALA A 38 -15.27 -57.58 1.65
CA ALA A 38 -16.16 -58.49 2.37
C ALA A 38 -17.61 -57.96 2.47
N ASP A 39 -17.79 -56.65 2.60
CA ASP A 39 -19.10 -55.98 2.66
C ASP A 39 -19.11 -54.68 1.82
N PRO A 40 -19.04 -54.75 0.48
CA PRO A 40 -18.78 -53.59 -0.37
C PRO A 40 -19.92 -52.55 -0.39
N GLU A 41 -21.14 -52.94 -0.02
CA GLU A 41 -22.31 -52.06 -0.07
C GLU A 41 -22.57 -51.31 1.25
N ASN A 42 -21.69 -51.47 2.24
CA ASN A 42 -21.78 -50.79 3.51
C ASN A 42 -21.81 -49.26 3.35
N ASN A 43 -22.75 -48.61 4.04
CA ASN A 43 -22.92 -47.16 3.99
C ASN A 43 -21.71 -46.39 4.55
N GLU A 44 -21.01 -46.96 5.53
CA GLU A 44 -19.86 -46.34 6.19
C GLU A 44 -18.70 -46.09 5.23
N TRP A 45 -18.55 -46.90 4.17
CA TRP A 45 -17.49 -46.73 3.17
C TRP A 45 -17.60 -45.40 2.40
N SER A 46 -18.80 -44.81 2.32
CA SER A 46 -19.00 -43.51 1.66
C SER A 46 -18.29 -42.35 2.38
N LEU A 47 -17.94 -42.53 3.65
CA LEU A 47 -17.22 -41.55 4.46
C LEU A 47 -15.70 -41.70 4.34
N LEU A 48 -15.22 -42.80 3.74
CA LEU A 48 -13.81 -43.08 3.55
C LEU A 48 -13.36 -42.66 2.14
N SER A 49 -12.09 -42.31 2.03
CA SER A 49 -11.46 -42.11 0.73
C SER A 49 -10.92 -43.45 0.24
N SER A 50 -11.60 -44.00 -0.75
CA SER A 50 -11.17 -45.20 -1.47
C SER A 50 -11.14 -44.93 -2.97
N GLU A 51 -10.14 -45.46 -3.66
CA GLU A 51 -9.92 -45.18 -5.08
C GLU A 51 -9.19 -46.31 -5.83
N PHE A 52 -9.33 -46.31 -7.14
CA PHE A 52 -8.41 -47.03 -8.02
C PHE A 52 -7.18 -46.18 -8.28
N CYS A 53 -6.04 -46.56 -7.68
CA CYS A 53 -4.80 -45.81 -7.81
C CYS A 53 -3.60 -46.76 -8.01
N GLY A 54 -2.80 -46.48 -9.03
CA GLY A 54 -1.54 -47.18 -9.30
C GLY A 54 -0.30 -46.48 -8.73
N GLY A 55 -0.47 -45.35 -8.03
CA GLY A 55 0.62 -44.56 -7.49
C GLY A 55 1.27 -45.15 -6.24
N THR A 56 2.35 -44.51 -5.79
CA THR A 56 2.99 -44.81 -4.50
C THR A 56 2.23 -44.17 -3.36
N HIS A 57 2.06 -44.90 -2.25
CA HIS A 57 1.40 -44.40 -1.05
C HIS A 57 2.31 -44.56 0.18
N ILE A 58 2.13 -43.67 1.14
CA ILE A 58 2.62 -43.83 2.50
C ILE A 58 1.87 -44.96 3.20
N THR A 59 2.49 -45.58 4.21
CA THR A 59 1.90 -46.71 4.92
C THR A 59 0.87 -46.24 5.93
N ASN A 60 1.04 -45.03 6.48
CA ASN A 60 0.14 -44.43 7.45
C ASN A 60 -0.02 -42.93 7.22
N THR A 61 -1.24 -42.39 7.40
CA THR A 61 -1.52 -40.95 7.22
C THR A 61 -0.74 -40.05 8.18
N ARG A 62 -0.25 -40.58 9.32
CA ARG A 62 0.67 -39.85 10.23
C ARG A 62 1.97 -39.45 9.55
N GLU A 63 2.43 -40.18 8.53
CA GLU A 63 3.63 -39.84 7.76
C GLU A 63 3.46 -38.53 6.97
N ALA A 64 2.22 -38.13 6.66
CA ALA A 64 1.93 -36.84 6.04
C ALA A 64 2.26 -35.66 6.99
N LYS A 65 2.26 -35.89 8.32
CA LYS A 65 2.59 -34.94 9.41
C LYS A 65 1.75 -33.66 9.50
N ALA A 66 1.66 -32.89 8.42
CA ALA A 66 0.95 -31.63 8.32
C ALA A 66 0.31 -31.48 6.93
N PHE A 67 -0.68 -30.59 6.82
CA PHE A 67 -1.33 -30.25 5.56
C PHE A 67 -1.60 -28.76 5.51
N ALA A 68 -1.24 -28.10 4.40
CA ALA A 68 -1.47 -26.68 4.19
C ALA A 68 -2.15 -26.47 2.83
N LEU A 69 -3.38 -25.96 2.86
CA LEU A 69 -4.12 -25.52 1.68
C LEU A 69 -3.59 -24.14 1.25
N LEU A 70 -2.86 -24.08 0.14
CA LEU A 70 -2.16 -22.88 -0.32
C LEU A 70 -3.05 -21.97 -1.19
N SER A 71 -3.80 -22.57 -2.11
CA SER A 71 -4.73 -21.82 -2.97
C SER A 71 -5.93 -22.66 -3.40
N GLU A 72 -7.00 -21.96 -3.75
CA GLU A 72 -8.16 -22.51 -4.41
C GLU A 72 -8.61 -21.53 -5.50
N GLU A 73 -8.63 -22.01 -6.75
CA GLU A 73 -8.84 -21.18 -7.94
C GLU A 73 -9.95 -21.77 -8.83
N GLY A 74 -10.81 -20.92 -9.37
CA GLY A 74 -11.82 -21.35 -10.34
C GLY A 74 -11.21 -21.53 -11.73
N ILE A 75 -11.32 -22.72 -12.31
CA ILE A 75 -10.80 -23.00 -13.67
C ILE A 75 -11.91 -22.91 -14.72
N ALA A 76 -13.11 -23.42 -14.39
CA ALA A 76 -14.30 -23.36 -15.23
C ALA A 76 -15.56 -23.40 -14.35
N LYS A 77 -16.75 -23.27 -14.95
CA LYS A 77 -18.03 -23.35 -14.23
C LYS A 77 -18.14 -24.71 -13.52
N GLY A 78 -18.14 -24.68 -12.19
CA GLY A 78 -18.21 -25.88 -11.35
C GLY A 78 -16.87 -26.63 -11.17
N ILE A 79 -15.75 -26.13 -11.69
CA ILE A 79 -14.43 -26.77 -11.59
C ILE A 79 -13.46 -25.85 -10.84
N ARG A 80 -12.86 -26.36 -9.77
CA ARG A 80 -11.91 -25.65 -8.93
C ARG A 80 -10.58 -26.41 -8.85
N ARG A 81 -9.47 -25.69 -8.89
CA ARG A 81 -8.13 -26.21 -8.65
C ARG A 81 -7.73 -25.88 -7.23
N VAL A 82 -7.34 -26.90 -6.49
CA VAL A 82 -6.82 -26.78 -5.13
C VAL A 82 -5.33 -27.08 -5.17
N THR A 83 -4.52 -26.18 -4.62
CA THR A 83 -3.09 -26.40 -4.40
C THR A 83 -2.85 -26.58 -2.92
N ALA A 84 -2.25 -27.70 -2.53
CA ALA A 84 -1.92 -27.98 -1.14
C ALA A 84 -0.57 -28.69 -1.03
N VAL A 85 0.07 -28.56 0.13
CA VAL A 85 1.33 -29.23 0.46
C VAL A 85 1.18 -30.00 1.76
N THR A 86 2.03 -30.99 1.96
CA THR A 86 2.10 -31.81 3.18
C THR A 86 3.53 -31.84 3.73
N THR A 87 3.75 -32.57 4.81
CA THR A 87 5.04 -32.79 5.47
C THR A 87 5.82 -31.48 5.75
N GLU A 88 7.11 -31.43 5.45
CA GLU A 88 8.01 -30.31 5.70
C GLU A 88 7.54 -29.03 4.98
N CYS A 89 7.08 -29.13 3.74
CA CYS A 89 6.55 -27.99 2.99
C CYS A 89 5.34 -27.35 3.69
N ALA A 90 4.46 -28.17 4.30
CA ALA A 90 3.34 -27.66 5.07
C ALA A 90 3.78 -26.98 6.37
N PHE A 91 4.76 -27.55 7.07
CA PHE A 91 5.32 -26.90 8.27
C PHE A 91 6.00 -25.57 7.94
N GLU A 92 6.74 -25.48 6.83
CA GLU A 92 7.35 -24.23 6.37
C GLU A 92 6.29 -23.18 6.06
N ALA A 93 5.24 -23.55 5.31
CA ALA A 93 4.14 -22.65 4.99
C ALA A 93 3.43 -22.13 6.27
N LEU A 94 3.19 -23.01 7.25
CA LEU A 94 2.59 -22.63 8.54
C LEU A 94 3.52 -21.71 9.35
N LYS A 95 4.81 -22.02 9.40
CA LYS A 95 5.82 -21.22 10.10
C LYS A 95 5.94 -19.81 9.51
N VAL A 96 5.99 -19.69 8.18
CA VAL A 96 6.02 -18.38 7.50
C VAL A 96 4.75 -17.60 7.79
N ALA A 97 3.58 -18.25 7.82
CA ALA A 97 2.33 -17.61 8.20
C ALA A 97 2.39 -17.04 9.62
N SER A 98 2.87 -17.81 10.60
CA SER A 98 3.01 -17.34 11.99
C SER A 98 4.00 -16.18 12.14
N LEU A 99 5.11 -16.19 11.39
CA LEU A 99 6.06 -15.08 11.38
C LEU A 99 5.42 -13.80 10.81
N LEU A 100 4.65 -13.91 9.72
CA LEU A 100 3.94 -12.77 9.13
C LEU A 100 2.84 -12.25 10.06
N GLU A 101 2.13 -13.12 10.78
CA GLU A 101 1.16 -12.71 11.81
C GLU A 101 1.83 -11.87 12.90
N LYS A 102 3.00 -12.29 13.37
CA LYS A 102 3.78 -11.54 14.36
C LYS A 102 4.27 -10.20 13.81
N ASP A 103 4.75 -10.17 12.57
CA ASP A 103 5.21 -8.92 11.97
C ASP A 103 4.06 -7.90 11.81
N VAL A 104 2.84 -8.36 11.56
CA VAL A 104 1.65 -7.49 11.53
C VAL A 104 1.33 -6.94 12.92
N GLU A 105 1.44 -7.76 13.97
CA GLU A 105 1.28 -7.30 15.35
C GLU A 105 2.37 -6.30 15.78
N ASP A 106 3.61 -6.50 15.33
CA ASP A 106 4.71 -5.55 15.59
C ASP A 106 4.60 -4.29 14.72
N ALA A 107 3.92 -4.36 13.57
CA ALA A 107 3.57 -3.19 12.80
C ALA A 107 2.47 -2.38 13.46
N SER A 108 1.45 -3.01 14.07
CA SER A 108 0.37 -2.27 14.76
C SER A 108 0.83 -1.45 15.96
N LYS A 109 2.04 -1.68 16.46
CA LYS A 109 2.68 -0.88 17.53
C LYS A 109 3.44 0.33 17.00
N ALA A 110 3.58 0.49 15.68
CA ALA A 110 4.25 1.62 15.07
C ALA A 110 3.26 2.74 14.72
N GLU A 111 3.76 3.97 14.61
CA GLU A 111 2.96 5.15 14.27
C GLU A 111 3.58 5.93 13.11
N GLY A 112 2.77 6.84 12.53
CA GLY A 112 3.21 7.79 11.52
C GLY A 112 3.88 7.14 10.29
N SER A 113 4.99 7.75 9.84
CA SER A 113 5.72 7.31 8.65
C SER A 113 6.37 5.92 8.80
N ALA A 114 6.66 5.49 10.04
CA ALA A 114 7.20 4.17 10.32
C ALA A 114 6.13 3.08 10.08
N LEU A 115 4.89 3.32 10.51
CA LEU A 115 3.76 2.43 10.24
C LEU A 115 3.50 2.30 8.74
N GLU A 116 3.47 3.41 8.01
CA GLU A 116 3.25 3.44 6.56
C GLU A 116 4.27 2.58 5.79
N LYS A 117 5.56 2.73 6.11
CA LYS A 117 6.65 1.94 5.52
C LYS A 117 6.51 0.45 5.84
N LYS A 118 6.23 0.11 7.10
CA LYS A 118 6.02 -1.28 7.55
C LYS A 118 4.83 -1.93 6.85
N VAL A 119 3.69 -1.26 6.81
CA VAL A 119 2.46 -1.75 6.18
C VAL A 119 2.66 -2.00 4.68
N SER A 120 3.33 -1.09 3.98
CA SER A 120 3.64 -1.23 2.56
C SER A 120 4.57 -2.42 2.29
N ALA A 121 5.60 -2.60 3.10
CA ALA A 121 6.51 -3.73 3.00
C ALA A 121 5.83 -5.07 3.33
N LEU A 122 4.98 -5.10 4.36
CA LEU A 122 4.25 -6.31 4.77
C LEU A 122 3.25 -6.75 3.72
N LYS A 123 2.52 -5.81 3.11
CA LYS A 123 1.59 -6.13 2.03
C LYS A 123 2.28 -6.92 0.92
N ARG A 124 3.43 -6.44 0.45
CA ARG A 124 4.23 -7.11 -0.59
C ARG A 124 4.67 -8.51 -0.14
N ARG A 125 5.24 -8.63 1.05
CA ARG A 125 5.71 -9.91 1.61
C ARG A 125 4.58 -10.93 1.70
N VAL A 126 3.39 -10.53 2.15
CA VAL A 126 2.22 -11.42 2.27
C VAL A 126 1.72 -11.84 0.90
N ASP A 127 1.69 -10.93 -0.08
CA ASP A 127 1.24 -11.23 -1.44
C ASP A 127 2.13 -12.29 -2.12
N GLU A 128 3.44 -12.23 -1.92
CA GLU A 128 4.43 -13.16 -2.46
C GLU A 128 4.54 -14.47 -1.64
N ALA A 129 4.09 -14.50 -0.39
CA ALA A 129 4.26 -15.65 0.48
C ALA A 129 3.41 -16.88 0.07
N ILE A 130 4.05 -18.05 0.12
CA ILE A 130 3.44 -19.38 -0.01
C ILE A 130 3.03 -19.84 1.39
N ILE A 131 1.80 -19.51 1.77
CA ILE A 131 1.24 -19.76 3.11
C ILE A 131 -0.21 -20.25 2.96
N PRO A 132 -0.81 -20.85 4.00
CA PRO A 132 -2.20 -21.30 3.92
C PRO A 132 -3.16 -20.18 3.51
N ALA A 133 -4.07 -20.46 2.58
CA ALA A 133 -4.98 -19.50 1.98
C ALA A 133 -5.83 -18.75 3.02
N ALA A 134 -6.37 -19.47 4.01
CA ALA A 134 -7.14 -18.87 5.10
C ALA A 134 -6.31 -17.88 5.92
N LYS A 135 -5.09 -18.29 6.32
CA LYS A 135 -4.15 -17.42 7.06
C LYS A 135 -3.75 -16.18 6.25
N LYS A 136 -3.51 -16.34 4.95
CA LYS A 136 -3.22 -15.22 4.04
C LYS A 136 -4.38 -14.22 3.99
N ALA A 137 -5.62 -14.71 3.96
CA ALA A 137 -6.81 -13.85 3.99
C ALA A 137 -6.93 -13.07 5.30
N ASP A 138 -6.74 -13.73 6.45
CA ASP A 138 -6.79 -13.09 7.77
C ASP A 138 -5.71 -12.01 7.94
N ILE A 139 -4.48 -12.32 7.52
CA ILE A 139 -3.35 -11.37 7.56
C ILE A 139 -3.65 -10.16 6.65
N ARG A 140 -4.17 -10.37 5.44
CA ARG A 140 -4.55 -9.28 4.52
C ARG A 140 -5.65 -8.41 5.10
N ALA A 141 -6.62 -8.98 5.81
CA ALA A 141 -7.66 -8.22 6.50
C ALA A 141 -7.05 -7.30 7.58
N LYS A 142 -6.13 -7.82 8.41
CA LYS A 142 -5.42 -7.01 9.42
C LYS A 142 -4.57 -5.90 8.79
N ILE A 143 -3.83 -6.19 7.71
CA ILE A 143 -3.06 -5.18 6.98
C ILE A 143 -3.97 -4.08 6.42
N THR A 144 -5.16 -4.44 5.93
CA THR A 144 -6.14 -3.47 5.42
C THR A 144 -6.61 -2.52 6.51
N LEU A 145 -6.81 -2.99 7.75
CA LEU A 145 -7.15 -2.12 8.88
C LEU A 145 -6.03 -1.13 9.19
N LEU A 146 -4.77 -1.59 9.24
CA LEU A 146 -3.62 -0.70 9.45
C LEU A 146 -3.47 0.33 8.32
N GLN A 147 -3.76 -0.04 7.07
CA GLN A 147 -3.79 0.92 5.95
C GLN A 147 -4.85 2.01 6.12
N ILE A 148 -6.01 1.66 6.66
CA ILE A 148 -7.07 2.62 6.96
C ILE A 148 -6.60 3.59 8.06
N GLU A 149 -5.92 3.09 9.10
CA GLU A 149 -5.37 3.93 10.17
C GLU A 149 -4.30 4.90 9.66
N VAL A 150 -3.37 4.43 8.83
CA VAL A 150 -2.37 5.28 8.16
C VAL A 150 -3.05 6.40 7.38
N ARG A 151 -4.07 6.08 6.57
CA ARG A 151 -4.80 7.08 5.77
C ARG A 151 -5.54 8.09 6.65
N LYS A 152 -6.16 7.64 7.75
CA LYS A 152 -6.82 8.53 8.71
C LYS A 152 -5.83 9.49 9.37
N ALA A 153 -4.67 8.99 9.79
CA ALA A 153 -3.61 9.80 10.37
C ALA A 153 -3.07 10.83 9.37
N GLN A 154 -2.78 10.41 8.13
CA GLN A 154 -2.34 11.30 7.04
C GLN A 154 -3.37 12.39 6.74
N LYS A 155 -4.67 12.06 6.70
CA LYS A 155 -5.73 13.05 6.50
C LYS A 155 -5.80 14.06 7.63
N LYS A 156 -5.66 13.61 8.89
CA LYS A 156 -5.65 14.50 10.06
C LYS A 156 -4.45 15.45 10.03
N ILE A 157 -3.27 14.95 9.66
CA ILE A 157 -2.06 15.76 9.47
C ILE A 157 -2.28 16.80 8.37
N ALA A 158 -2.83 16.40 7.22
CA ALA A 158 -3.12 17.33 6.12
C ALA A 158 -4.12 18.44 6.52
N GLU A 159 -5.19 18.10 7.25
CA GLU A 159 -6.15 19.08 7.76
C GLU A 159 -5.51 20.06 8.76
N GLN A 160 -4.60 19.58 9.61
CA GLN A 160 -3.84 20.41 10.54
C GLN A 160 -2.85 21.32 9.82
N ASN A 161 -2.11 20.78 8.85
CA ASN A 161 -1.18 21.52 8.01
C ASN A 161 -1.89 22.65 7.25
N LEU A 162 -3.06 22.38 6.67
CA LEU A 162 -3.88 23.37 5.98
C LEU A 162 -4.28 24.54 6.89
N LYS A 163 -4.75 24.24 8.10
CA LYS A 163 -5.13 25.27 9.08
C LYS A 163 -3.92 26.08 9.56
N LYS A 164 -2.81 25.39 9.87
CA LYS A 164 -1.55 26.01 10.31
C LYS A 164 -0.99 26.93 9.22
N SER A 165 -0.93 26.45 7.97
CA SER A 165 -0.34 27.20 6.85
C SER A 165 -1.11 28.47 6.54
N VAL A 166 -2.44 28.39 6.46
CA VAL A 166 -3.29 29.56 6.20
C VAL A 166 -3.20 30.58 7.33
N LYS A 167 -3.21 30.13 8.60
CA LYS A 167 -3.11 31.03 9.76
C LYS A 167 -1.78 31.79 9.75
N VAL A 168 -0.66 31.07 9.72
CA VAL A 168 0.69 31.68 9.77
C VAL A 168 0.92 32.59 8.57
N ALA A 169 0.50 32.17 7.37
CA ALA A 169 0.66 32.99 6.18
C ALA A 169 -0.19 34.28 6.22
N THR A 170 -1.40 34.21 6.77
CA THR A 170 -2.26 35.40 6.91
C THR A 170 -1.67 36.38 7.93
N GLU A 171 -1.20 35.89 9.08
CA GLU A 171 -0.57 36.71 10.12
C GLU A 171 0.71 37.39 9.59
N ALA A 172 1.58 36.65 8.89
CA ALA A 172 2.79 37.20 8.29
C ALA A 172 2.48 38.25 7.20
N ALA A 173 1.46 38.01 6.37
CA ALA A 173 1.01 38.98 5.38
C ALA A 173 0.41 40.25 6.01
N GLU A 174 -0.24 40.12 7.17
CA GLU A 174 -0.74 41.27 7.94
C GLU A 174 0.39 42.13 8.48
N THR A 175 1.42 41.50 9.05
CA THR A 175 2.63 42.21 9.50
C THR A 175 3.31 42.92 8.32
N ALA A 176 3.53 42.22 7.21
CA ALA A 176 4.14 42.80 6.02
C ALA A 176 3.34 44.00 5.47
N ALA A 177 2.01 43.89 5.43
CA ALA A 177 1.14 44.99 4.99
C ALA A 177 1.22 46.20 5.94
N SER A 178 1.28 45.96 7.26
CA SER A 178 1.42 47.04 8.25
C SER A 178 2.76 47.77 8.17
N GLU A 179 3.80 47.09 7.69
CA GLU A 179 5.13 47.66 7.40
C GLU A 179 5.21 48.36 6.03
N GLY A 180 4.11 48.39 5.28
CA GLY A 180 4.05 49.00 3.94
C GLY A 180 4.69 48.17 2.83
N LYS A 181 4.96 46.88 3.05
CA LYS A 181 5.52 45.98 2.03
C LYS A 181 4.44 45.55 1.04
N THR A 182 4.83 45.44 -0.24
CA THR A 182 3.95 45.01 -1.35
C THR A 182 3.98 43.50 -1.60
N PHE A 183 4.88 42.78 -0.91
CA PHE A 183 5.01 41.33 -0.99
C PHE A 183 5.37 40.71 0.36
N CYS A 184 5.10 39.42 0.50
CA CYS A 184 5.40 38.61 1.69
C CYS A 184 6.11 37.31 1.28
N ILE A 185 7.19 36.95 1.97
CA ILE A 185 7.88 35.68 1.77
C ILE A 185 8.00 35.00 3.13
N ILE A 186 7.56 33.75 3.21
CA ILE A 186 7.57 32.99 4.46
C ILE A 186 8.06 31.58 4.26
N GLN A 187 8.62 31.02 5.32
CA GLN A 187 8.91 29.60 5.46
C GLN A 187 7.93 28.98 6.48
N LEU A 188 7.35 27.86 6.11
CA LEU A 188 6.45 27.06 6.93
C LEU A 188 7.04 25.68 7.16
N ASP A 189 6.66 25.08 8.28
CA ASP A 189 6.95 23.69 8.59
C ASP A 189 5.68 22.85 8.43
N VAL A 190 5.39 22.46 7.19
CA VAL A 190 4.30 21.54 6.80
C VAL A 190 4.79 20.39 5.93
N GLY A 191 6.12 20.15 5.92
CA GLY A 191 6.75 19.11 5.10
C GLY A 191 6.52 19.30 3.60
N LEU A 192 6.21 18.21 2.89
CA LEU A 192 5.94 18.20 1.45
C LEU A 192 4.46 18.36 1.08
N ASP A 193 3.63 18.91 1.98
CA ASP A 193 2.20 19.14 1.74
C ASP A 193 1.97 20.34 0.79
N ALA A 194 2.11 20.09 -0.51
CA ALA A 194 1.92 21.10 -1.54
C ALA A 194 0.51 21.70 -1.57
N ALA A 195 -0.51 20.95 -1.12
CA ALA A 195 -1.87 21.46 -1.03
C ALA A 195 -1.99 22.50 0.08
N ALA A 196 -1.42 22.23 1.26
CA ALA A 196 -1.39 23.19 2.37
C ALA A 196 -0.63 24.47 2.03
N VAL A 197 0.52 24.35 1.34
CA VAL A 197 1.32 25.49 0.88
C VAL A 197 0.55 26.33 -0.16
N ARG A 198 -0.07 25.68 -1.15
CA ARG A 198 -0.83 26.35 -2.20
C ARG A 198 -2.08 27.06 -1.68
N GLU A 199 -2.80 26.45 -0.74
CA GLU A 199 -3.98 27.05 -0.12
C GLU A 199 -3.59 28.30 0.68
N ALA A 200 -2.47 28.27 1.40
CA ALA A 200 -1.98 29.43 2.14
C ALA A 200 -1.71 30.63 1.22
N VAL A 201 -1.03 30.39 0.09
CA VAL A 201 -0.78 31.42 -0.94
C VAL A 201 -2.11 31.97 -1.47
N SER A 202 -3.02 31.08 -1.90
CA SER A 202 -4.31 31.48 -2.47
C SER A 202 -5.13 32.34 -1.49
N LYS A 203 -5.21 31.92 -0.22
CA LYS A 203 -5.99 32.65 0.81
C LYS A 203 -5.40 34.01 1.15
N VAL A 204 -4.08 34.15 1.18
CA VAL A 204 -3.44 35.45 1.39
C VAL A 204 -3.68 36.37 0.21
N MET A 205 -3.53 35.88 -1.03
CA MET A 205 -3.84 36.66 -2.23
C MET A 205 -5.29 37.15 -2.24
N GLU A 206 -6.25 36.26 -1.94
CA GLU A 206 -7.68 36.60 -1.88
C GLU A 206 -8.00 37.67 -0.82
N LYS A 207 -7.40 37.57 0.37
CA LYS A 207 -7.73 38.44 1.51
C LYS A 207 -6.98 39.76 1.52
N LYS A 208 -5.73 39.76 1.08
CA LYS A 208 -4.82 40.91 1.22
C LYS A 208 -4.45 41.55 -0.10
N GLY A 209 -4.72 40.90 -1.24
CA GLY A 209 -4.33 41.42 -2.55
C GLY A 209 -2.82 41.62 -2.69
N MET A 210 -2.03 40.86 -1.94
CA MET A 210 -0.57 40.97 -1.86
C MET A 210 0.10 39.80 -2.57
N SER A 211 1.27 40.05 -3.18
CA SER A 211 2.13 38.98 -3.71
C SER A 211 2.75 38.18 -2.57
N ILE A 212 2.66 36.86 -2.61
CA ILE A 212 3.18 35.99 -1.54
C ILE A 212 3.94 34.79 -2.11
N MET A 213 5.05 34.43 -1.46
CA MET A 213 5.74 33.16 -1.68
C MET A 213 5.88 32.39 -0.38
N VAL A 214 5.53 31.11 -0.41
CA VAL A 214 5.57 30.22 0.75
C VAL A 214 6.50 29.05 0.44
N PHE A 215 7.49 28.86 1.30
CA PHE A 215 8.40 27.73 1.31
C PHE A 215 7.99 26.73 2.39
N SER A 216 8.15 25.43 2.13
CA SER A 216 8.05 24.39 3.14
C SER A 216 9.10 23.32 2.88
N THR A 217 9.83 22.92 3.93
CA THR A 217 10.94 21.97 3.85
C THR A 217 10.60 20.67 4.56
N ASP A 218 11.14 19.56 4.09
CA ASP A 218 11.10 18.26 4.76
C ASP A 218 12.53 17.76 4.94
N GLU A 219 13.03 17.82 6.17
CA GLU A 219 14.37 17.39 6.54
C GLU A 219 14.59 15.90 6.26
N SER A 220 13.55 15.08 6.36
CA SER A 220 13.67 13.63 6.18
C SER A 220 13.97 13.22 4.74
N THR A 221 13.60 14.06 3.78
CA THR A 221 13.85 13.83 2.35
C THR A 221 14.80 14.84 1.72
N ASN A 222 15.26 15.84 2.49
CA ASN A 222 16.02 17.01 2.01
C ASN A 222 15.33 17.74 0.84
N LYS A 223 13.99 17.74 0.80
CA LYS A 223 13.21 18.37 -0.27
C LYS A 223 12.47 19.60 0.23
N ALA A 224 12.18 20.51 -0.68
CA ALA A 224 11.42 21.72 -0.41
C ALA A 224 10.26 21.85 -1.40
N VAL A 225 9.08 22.24 -0.93
CA VAL A 225 7.95 22.65 -1.77
C VAL A 225 7.82 24.16 -1.67
N VAL A 226 7.65 24.81 -2.82
CA VAL A 226 7.52 26.27 -2.89
C VAL A 226 6.30 26.59 -3.73
N CYS A 227 5.46 27.52 -3.26
CA CYS A 227 4.37 28.09 -4.04
C CYS A 227 4.47 29.61 -4.01
N ALA A 228 4.32 30.22 -5.18
CA ALA A 228 4.29 31.66 -5.36
C ALA A 228 2.92 32.08 -5.90
N GLY A 229 2.51 33.27 -5.52
CA GLY A 229 1.24 33.87 -5.90
C GLY A 229 1.38 35.36 -6.12
N VAL A 230 0.94 35.83 -7.28
CA VAL A 230 0.92 37.23 -7.68
C VAL A 230 -0.51 37.58 -8.11
N PRO A 231 -1.17 38.58 -7.49
CA PRO A 231 -2.53 38.98 -7.86
C PRO A 231 -2.60 39.49 -9.31
N GLU A 232 -3.45 38.90 -10.16
CA GLU A 232 -3.56 39.26 -11.59
C GLU A 232 -4.23 40.62 -11.86
N LYS A 233 -4.84 41.25 -10.84
CA LYS A 233 -5.83 42.34 -11.02
C LYS A 233 -5.35 43.74 -10.65
N SER A 234 -4.08 43.96 -10.32
CA SER A 234 -3.57 45.32 -10.07
C SER A 234 -2.46 45.69 -11.05
N ASP A 235 -2.52 46.93 -11.54
CA ASP A 235 -1.50 47.51 -12.43
C ASP A 235 -0.11 47.56 -11.77
N GLU A 236 -0.06 47.51 -10.44
CA GLU A 236 1.16 47.54 -9.61
C GLU A 236 2.02 46.26 -9.71
N PHE A 237 1.45 45.09 -10.07
CA PHE A 237 2.20 43.83 -10.09
C PHE A 237 2.55 43.32 -11.50
N LYS A 238 2.27 44.08 -12.56
CA LYS A 238 2.54 43.68 -13.96
C LYS A 238 4.01 43.37 -14.26
N GLN A 239 4.93 43.90 -13.46
CA GLN A 239 6.37 43.70 -13.64
C GLN A 239 6.88 42.41 -12.98
N LEU A 240 6.08 41.77 -12.11
CA LEU A 240 6.46 40.56 -11.39
C LEU A 240 5.78 39.33 -12.01
N ASP A 241 6.48 38.63 -12.89
CA ASP A 241 5.99 37.34 -13.40
C ASP A 241 6.15 36.25 -12.33
N VAL A 242 5.04 35.57 -12.00
CA VAL A 242 5.01 34.53 -10.96
C VAL A 242 5.89 33.32 -11.29
N THR A 243 6.05 33.00 -12.57
CA THR A 243 6.84 31.84 -13.01
C THR A 243 8.33 32.17 -12.96
N GLU A 244 8.73 33.36 -13.40
CA GLU A 244 10.11 33.86 -13.27
C GLU A 244 10.51 34.02 -11.81
N TRP A 245 9.63 34.58 -10.97
CA TRP A 245 9.89 34.75 -9.54
C TRP A 245 10.11 33.40 -8.85
N LEU A 246 9.23 32.43 -9.11
CA LEU A 246 9.36 31.09 -8.55
C LEU A 246 10.59 30.34 -9.12
N THR A 247 10.88 30.47 -10.40
CA THR A 247 12.05 29.82 -11.02
C THR A 247 13.35 30.33 -10.42
N THR A 248 13.43 31.64 -10.17
CA THR A 248 14.58 32.28 -9.51
C THR A 248 14.76 31.75 -8.08
N ALA A 249 13.67 31.68 -7.32
CA ALA A 249 13.66 31.13 -5.96
C ALA A 249 14.03 29.65 -5.90
N LEU A 250 13.64 28.85 -6.90
CA LEU A 250 13.93 27.40 -6.94
C LEU A 250 15.36 27.08 -7.38
N GLY A 251 16.11 28.04 -7.94
CA GLY A 251 17.47 27.85 -8.42
C GLY A 251 18.41 27.24 -7.37
N PRO A 252 18.58 27.88 -6.20
CA PRO A 252 19.40 27.34 -5.11
C PRO A 252 18.95 25.95 -4.62
N LEU A 253 17.64 25.67 -4.68
CA LEU A 253 17.05 24.41 -4.24
C LEU A 253 17.17 23.27 -5.27
N LYS A 254 17.84 23.53 -6.41
CA LYS A 254 17.88 22.62 -7.59
C LYS A 254 16.48 22.18 -8.01
N GLY A 255 15.54 23.11 -7.93
CA GLY A 255 14.12 22.84 -8.11
C GLY A 255 13.63 23.06 -9.53
N ARG A 256 12.42 22.54 -9.79
CA ARG A 256 11.71 22.77 -11.04
C ARG A 256 10.39 23.47 -10.78
N CYS A 257 10.13 24.53 -11.53
CA CYS A 257 8.85 25.21 -11.54
C CYS A 257 7.82 24.37 -12.31
N GLY A 258 6.65 24.12 -11.72
CA GLY A 258 5.49 23.59 -12.44
C GLY A 258 4.86 24.65 -13.35
N LYS A 259 3.87 24.25 -14.16
CA LYS A 259 3.12 25.21 -14.99
C LYS A 259 2.34 26.19 -14.11
N GLY A 260 2.69 27.46 -14.17
CA GLY A 260 1.93 28.54 -13.55
C GLY A 260 0.60 28.78 -14.28
N LYS A 261 -0.48 29.02 -13.54
CA LYS A 261 -1.81 29.39 -14.10
C LYS A 261 -2.57 30.23 -13.07
N GLY A 262 -3.18 31.34 -13.52
CA GLY A 262 -4.06 32.15 -12.66
C GLY A 262 -3.30 32.92 -11.58
N GLY A 263 -2.14 33.48 -11.90
CA GLY A 263 -1.27 34.17 -10.93
C GLY A 263 -0.61 33.26 -9.89
N LEU A 264 -0.74 31.94 -10.01
CA LEU A 264 -0.16 30.94 -9.09
C LEU A 264 0.84 30.06 -9.80
N ALA A 265 1.99 29.82 -9.16
CA ALA A 265 2.96 28.83 -9.60
C ALA A 265 3.45 28.01 -8.40
N SER A 266 3.76 26.73 -8.62
CA SER A 266 4.25 25.83 -7.57
C SER A 266 5.38 24.97 -8.12
N GLY A 267 6.37 24.66 -7.28
CA GLY A 267 7.49 23.81 -7.65
C GLY A 267 8.07 23.07 -6.46
N GLN A 268 9.00 22.17 -6.75
CA GLN A 268 9.70 21.37 -5.75
C GLN A 268 11.20 21.40 -5.99
N GLY A 269 11.95 21.58 -4.91
CA GLY A 269 13.40 21.49 -4.82
C GLY A 269 13.88 20.17 -4.21
N THR A 270 15.10 19.77 -4.56
CA THR A 270 15.75 18.54 -4.07
C THR A 270 16.88 18.82 -3.08
N ASP A 271 17.12 20.09 -2.76
CA ASP A 271 18.17 20.52 -1.84
C ASP A 271 17.64 21.56 -0.84
N ALA A 272 16.92 21.09 0.18
CA ALA A 272 16.33 21.94 1.21
C ALA A 272 17.37 22.70 2.06
N SER A 273 18.63 22.25 2.07
CA SER A 273 19.73 22.91 2.77
C SER A 273 19.98 24.36 2.30
N GLN A 274 19.55 24.69 1.08
CA GLN A 274 19.74 26.01 0.47
C GLN A 274 18.49 26.91 0.59
N VAL A 275 17.59 26.63 1.54
CA VAL A 275 16.34 27.40 1.70
C VAL A 275 16.59 28.87 2.06
N GLU A 276 17.60 29.17 2.86
CA GLU A 276 17.96 30.56 3.18
C GLU A 276 18.40 31.34 1.93
N ALA A 277 19.30 30.76 1.12
CA ALA A 277 19.70 31.36 -0.15
C ALA A 277 18.51 31.53 -1.12
N ALA A 278 17.55 30.60 -1.10
CA ALA A 278 16.33 30.70 -1.90
C ALA A 278 15.40 31.84 -1.44
N LEU A 279 15.25 32.04 -0.13
CA LEU A 279 14.49 33.14 0.45
C LEU A 279 15.11 34.49 0.06
N ASP A 280 16.43 34.62 0.15
CA ASP A 280 17.16 35.84 -0.22
C ASP A 280 17.03 36.17 -1.70
N MET A 281 17.16 35.16 -2.57
CA MET A 281 16.96 35.30 -4.02
C MET A 281 15.53 35.72 -4.35
N ALA A 282 14.54 35.13 -3.69
CA ALA A 282 13.14 35.48 -3.87
C ALA A 282 12.85 36.93 -3.44
N SER A 283 13.41 37.36 -2.30
CA SER A 283 13.24 38.73 -1.79
C SER A 283 13.92 39.74 -2.70
N SER A 284 15.16 39.47 -3.12
CA SER A 284 15.92 40.36 -4.01
C SER A 284 15.21 40.55 -5.35
N PHE A 285 14.68 39.46 -5.93
CA PHE A 285 13.95 39.54 -7.19
C PHE A 285 12.65 40.36 -7.06
N ALA A 286 11.87 40.13 -6.00
CA ALA A 286 10.64 40.88 -5.76
C ALA A 286 10.91 42.38 -5.56
N SER A 287 11.93 42.73 -4.76
CA SER A 287 12.33 44.13 -4.54
C SER A 287 12.83 44.82 -5.81
N LEU A 288 13.47 44.10 -6.74
CA LEU A 288 13.92 44.68 -8.02
C LEU A 288 12.79 44.95 -9.02
N LYS A 289 11.66 44.24 -8.89
CA LYS A 289 10.52 44.31 -9.82
C LYS A 289 9.36 45.16 -9.30
N LEU A 290 9.30 45.38 -7.97
CA LEU A 290 8.21 46.11 -7.30
C LEU A 290 8.65 47.46 -6.70
N ASN A 291 9.93 47.82 -6.81
CA ASN A 291 10.43 49.20 -6.63
C ASN A 291 10.58 49.89 -7.98
#